data_AF-A0A2D0APS8-F1
#
_entry.id   AF-A0A2D0APS8-F1
#
_cell.length_a   1.000
_cell.length_b   1.000
_cell.length_c   1.000
_cell.angle_alpha   90.00
_cell.angle_beta   90.00
_cell.angle_gamma   90.00
#
_symmetry.space_group_name_H-M   'P 1'
#
loop_
_entity.id
_entity.type
_entity.pdbx_description
1 polymer ?
#
loop_
_entity_poly.entity_id
_entity_poly.type
_entity_poly.pdbx_seq_one_letter_code
_entity_poly.pdbx_strand_id
1 'polypeptide(L)'
;MTPSELEARFAQYDERIAALEAEKQANSWFTLAVIGSHPDTEMLLEVVRAAIQTLRGKTSPEAPAGVAAATVLRLLEIERQILKAQQSRQELAEAAEAERLLEQQRAGSEQER
;
A
#
# COMPACT_ATOMS: atom_id res chain seq x y z
N MET A 1 -18.55 18.82 36.34
CA MET A 1 -17.67 17.71 35.94
C MET A 1 -16.56 17.63 36.96
N THR A 2 -16.39 16.47 37.57
CA THR A 2 -15.38 16.26 38.62
C THR A 2 -14.02 15.86 38.03
N PRO A 3 -12.90 16.05 38.75
CA PRO A 3 -11.58 15.60 38.28
C PRO A 3 -11.54 14.11 37.94
N SER A 4 -12.20 13.25 38.72
CA SER A 4 -12.26 11.81 38.47
C SER A 4 -13.09 11.45 37.22
N GLU A 5 -14.14 12.22 36.91
CA GLU A 5 -14.90 12.07 35.66
C GLU A 5 -14.06 12.44 34.43
N LEU A 6 -13.16 13.41 34.56
CA LEU A 6 -12.25 13.80 33.49
C LEU A 6 -11.18 12.72 33.25
N GLU A 7 -10.56 12.20 34.31
CA GLU A 7 -9.58 11.12 34.23
C GLU A 7 -10.18 9.86 33.58
N ALA A 8 -11.40 9.48 33.97
CA ALA A 8 -12.11 8.35 33.36
C ALA A 8 -12.38 8.56 31.87
N ARG A 9 -12.72 9.78 31.44
CA ARG A 9 -12.91 10.09 30.02
C ARG A 9 -11.61 10.09 29.23
N PHE A 10 -10.51 10.59 29.80
CA PHE A 10 -9.21 10.53 29.13
C PHE A 10 -8.78 9.07 28.93
N ALA A 11 -8.92 8.22 29.95
CA ALA A 11 -8.63 6.80 29.82
C ALA A 11 -9.45 6.13 28.70
N GLN A 12 -10.75 6.45 28.59
CA GLN A 12 -11.60 5.96 27.50
C GLN A 12 -11.16 6.47 26.11
N TYR A 13 -10.68 7.72 26.03
CA TYR A 13 -10.16 8.26 24.78
C TYR A 13 -8.84 7.58 24.38
N ASP A 14 -7.94 7.34 25.32
CA ASP A 14 -6.67 6.65 25.07
C ASP A 14 -6.92 5.22 24.59
N GLU A 15 -7.84 4.49 25.21
CA GLU A 15 -8.24 3.15 24.78
C GLU A 15 -8.82 3.17 23.35
N ARG A 16 -9.66 4.15 23.05
CA ARG A 16 -10.24 4.31 21.72
C ARG A 16 -9.20 4.69 20.67
N ILE A 17 -8.21 5.52 21.01
CA ILE A 17 -7.10 5.87 20.13
C ILE A 17 -6.27 4.62 19.85
N ALA A 18 -5.90 3.86 20.87
CA ALA A 18 -5.14 2.62 20.71
C ALA A 18 -5.86 1.60 19.80
N ALA A 19 -7.18 1.45 19.95
CA ALA A 19 -7.99 0.60 19.08
C ALA A 19 -7.97 1.06 17.62
N LEU A 20 -8.11 2.37 17.36
CA LEU A 20 -8.05 2.94 16.01
C LEU A 20 -6.66 2.81 15.38
N GLU A 21 -5.60 2.93 16.17
CA GLU A 21 -4.22 2.72 15.70
C GLU A 21 -3.99 1.26 15.30
N ALA A 22 -4.46 0.30 16.12
CA ALA A 22 -4.39 -1.11 15.81
C ALA A 22 -5.16 -1.46 14.51
N GLU A 23 -6.37 -0.91 14.35
CA GLU A 23 -7.17 -1.08 13.13
C GLU A 23 -6.45 -0.50 11.91
N LYS A 24 -5.91 0.71 12.02
CA LYS A 24 -5.13 1.34 10.95
C LYS A 24 -3.93 0.48 10.55
N GLN A 25 -3.22 -0.08 11.51
CA GLN A 25 -2.06 -0.94 11.25
C GLN A 25 -2.47 -2.25 10.57
N ALA A 26 -3.52 -2.91 11.06
CA ALA A 26 -4.07 -4.12 10.46
C ALA A 26 -4.52 -3.89 9.01
N ASN A 27 -5.23 -2.78 8.75
CA ASN A 27 -5.67 -2.42 7.41
C ASN A 27 -4.49 -2.13 6.47
N SER A 28 -3.44 -1.47 6.98
CA SER A 28 -2.22 -1.22 6.22
C SER A 28 -1.51 -2.53 5.85
N TRP A 29 -1.38 -3.45 6.80
CA TRP A 29 -0.78 -4.76 6.56
C TRP A 29 -1.59 -5.57 5.53
N PHE A 30 -2.92 -5.60 5.68
CA PHE A 30 -3.80 -6.30 4.74
C PHE A 30 -3.68 -5.75 3.32
N THR A 31 -3.66 -4.42 3.18
CA THR A 31 -3.47 -3.76 1.88
C THR A 31 -2.17 -4.20 1.20
N LEU A 32 -1.06 -4.21 1.94
CA LEU A 32 0.24 -4.65 1.42
C LEU A 32 0.24 -6.13 1.04
N ALA A 33 -0.41 -6.98 1.85
CA ALA A 33 -0.54 -8.41 1.55
C ALA A 33 -1.35 -8.66 0.27
N VAL A 34 -2.44 -7.94 0.06
CA VAL A 34 -3.24 -8.01 -1.17
C VAL A 34 -2.40 -7.57 -2.38
N ILE A 35 -1.73 -6.42 -2.31
CA ILE A 35 -0.88 -5.93 -3.41
C ILE A 35 0.23 -6.95 -3.72
N GLY A 36 0.93 -7.42 -2.70
CA GLY A 36 2.06 -8.34 -2.86
C GLY A 36 1.67 -9.71 -3.41
N SER A 37 0.50 -10.23 -3.04
CA SER A 37 -0.01 -11.54 -3.49
C SER A 37 -0.74 -11.51 -4.83
N HIS A 38 -1.10 -10.34 -5.34
CA HIS A 38 -1.89 -10.26 -6.56
C HIS A 38 -1.07 -10.63 -7.80
N PRO A 39 -1.55 -11.55 -8.66
CA PRO A 39 -0.81 -11.97 -9.84
C PRO A 39 -0.70 -10.85 -10.88
N ASP A 40 -1.75 -10.04 -11.02
CA ASP A 40 -1.83 -8.94 -11.99
C ASP A 40 -1.86 -7.58 -11.29
N THR A 41 -0.68 -6.99 -11.07
CA THR A 41 -0.56 -5.68 -10.43
C THR A 41 -0.97 -4.53 -11.34
N GLU A 42 -0.97 -4.72 -12.66
CA GLU A 42 -1.45 -3.71 -13.61
C GLU A 42 -2.96 -3.53 -13.51
N MET A 43 -3.71 -4.64 -13.47
CA MET A 43 -5.15 -4.58 -13.24
C MET A 43 -5.50 -3.88 -11.93
N LEU A 44 -4.77 -4.17 -10.83
CA LEU A 44 -4.96 -3.46 -9.57
C LEU A 44 -4.71 -1.94 -9.71
N LEU A 45 -3.65 -1.56 -10.41
CA LEU A 45 -3.31 -0.16 -10.65
C LEU A 45 -4.41 0.56 -11.44
N GLU A 46 -4.93 -0.07 -12.49
CA GLU A 46 -6.04 0.45 -13.29
C GLU A 46 -7.31 0.65 -12.47
N VAL A 47 -7.68 -0.34 -11.65
CA VAL A 47 -8.86 -0.26 -10.77
C VAL A 47 -8.72 0.90 -9.79
N VAL A 48 -7.55 1.06 -9.17
CA VAL A 48 -7.29 2.16 -8.21
C VAL A 48 -7.35 3.51 -8.91
N ARG A 49 -6.74 3.65 -10.10
CA ARG A 49 -6.80 4.88 -10.90
C ARG A 49 -8.23 5.23 -11.31
N ALA A 50 -9.01 4.25 -11.77
CA ALA A 50 -10.41 4.44 -12.12
C ALA A 50 -11.23 4.90 -10.90
N ALA A 51 -10.99 4.34 -9.72
CA ALA A 51 -11.62 4.77 -8.48
C ALA A 51 -11.27 6.22 -8.10
N ILE A 52 -9.99 6.61 -8.24
CA ILE A 52 -9.53 7.99 -8.01
C ILE A 52 -10.26 8.95 -8.95
N GLN A 53 -10.31 8.64 -10.24
CA GLN A 53 -10.96 9.49 -11.24
C GLN A 53 -12.47 9.61 -10.97
N THR A 54 -13.11 8.49 -10.63
CA THR A 54 -14.54 8.46 -10.29
C THR A 54 -14.84 9.36 -9.08
N LEU A 55 -14.00 9.31 -8.03
CA LEU A 55 -14.19 10.16 -6.86
C LEU A 55 -13.93 11.63 -7.16
N ARG A 56 -12.88 11.94 -7.92
CA ARG A 56 -12.57 13.31 -8.36
C ARG A 56 -13.70 13.91 -9.21
N GLY A 57 -14.31 13.13 -10.09
CA GLY A 57 -15.45 13.56 -10.91
C GLY A 57 -16.73 13.79 -10.10
N LYS A 58 -16.86 13.18 -8.91
CA LYS A 58 -18.00 13.33 -8.00
C LYS A 58 -17.82 14.43 -6.96
N THR A 59 -16.58 14.87 -6.71
CA THR A 59 -16.29 15.98 -5.79
C THR A 59 -16.52 17.32 -6.48
N SER A 60 -17.63 18.00 -6.14
CA SER A 60 -17.85 19.41 -6.49
C SER A 60 -16.79 20.28 -5.79
N PRO A 61 -16.28 21.36 -6.43
CA PRO A 61 -15.37 22.32 -5.79
C PRO A 61 -15.99 23.01 -4.55
N GLU A 62 -17.31 22.96 -4.39
CA GLU A 62 -18.02 23.50 -3.22
C GLU A 62 -18.37 22.45 -2.16
N ALA A 63 -18.09 21.16 -2.42
CA ALA A 63 -18.30 20.14 -1.41
C ALA A 63 -17.28 20.35 -0.27
N PRO A 64 -17.71 20.29 1.00
CA PRO A 64 -16.77 20.40 2.11
C PRO A 64 -15.65 19.36 1.91
N ALA A 65 -14.42 19.72 2.28
CA ALA A 65 -13.21 18.89 2.20
C ALA A 65 -13.25 17.62 3.08
N GLY A 66 -14.45 17.05 3.28
CA GLY A 66 -14.74 15.83 4.01
C GLY A 66 -14.54 14.59 3.16
N VAL A 67 -14.42 13.46 3.89
CA VAL A 67 -14.42 12.05 3.49
C VAL A 67 -13.92 11.72 2.08
N ALA A 68 -14.56 12.18 1.01
CA ALA A 68 -14.11 11.98 -0.37
C ALA A 68 -12.66 12.43 -0.61
N ALA A 69 -12.24 13.59 -0.07
CA ALA A 69 -10.85 14.05 -0.17
C ALA A 69 -9.87 13.09 0.54
N ALA A 70 -10.23 12.64 1.76
CA ALA A 70 -9.44 11.67 2.52
C ALA A 70 -9.37 10.30 1.82
N THR A 71 -10.47 9.86 1.20
CA THR A 71 -10.51 8.62 0.41
C THR A 71 -9.62 8.71 -0.82
N VAL A 72 -9.62 9.85 -1.53
CA VAL A 72 -8.70 10.06 -2.67
C VAL A 72 -7.26 10.00 -2.22
N LEU A 73 -6.89 10.63 -1.10
CA LEU A 73 -5.53 10.55 -0.54
C LEU A 73 -5.15 9.11 -0.20
N ARG A 74 -6.08 8.32 0.37
CA ARG A 74 -5.85 6.90 0.66
C ARG A 74 -5.65 6.07 -0.60
N LEU A 75 -6.41 6.33 -1.66
CA LEU A 75 -6.24 5.63 -2.94
C LEU A 75 -4.93 6.01 -3.64
N LEU A 76 -4.49 7.26 -3.55
CA LEU A 76 -3.19 7.70 -4.05
C LEU A 76 -2.01 7.02 -3.31
N GLU A 77 -2.17 6.79 -2.00
CA GLU A 77 -1.21 6.00 -1.23
C GLU A 77 -1.15 4.55 -1.73
N ILE A 78 -2.31 3.93 -1.97
CA ILE A 78 -2.40 2.57 -2.50
C ILE A 78 -1.78 2.49 -3.91
N GLU A 79 -2.05 3.47 -4.78
CA GLU A 79 -1.42 3.58 -6.11
C GLU A 79 0.11 3.57 -5.99
N ARG A 80 0.68 4.36 -5.08
CA ARG A 80 2.13 4.38 -4.85
C ARG A 80 2.67 3.03 -4.36
N GLN A 81 1.93 2.34 -3.49
CA GLN A 81 2.31 1.02 -2.99
C GLN A 81 2.31 -0.04 -4.09
N ILE A 82 1.33 0.01 -5.01
CA ILE A 82 1.29 -0.88 -6.18
C ILE A 82 2.48 -0.63 -7.09
N LEU A 83 2.76 0.64 -7.44
CA LEU A 83 3.91 1.01 -8.27
C LEU A 83 5.24 0.54 -7.67
N LYS A 84 5.41 0.69 -6.34
CA LYS A 84 6.59 0.20 -5.64
C LYS A 84 6.70 -1.33 -5.72
N ALA A 85 5.59 -2.05 -5.56
CA ALA A 85 5.58 -3.50 -5.68
C ALA A 85 5.94 -3.98 -7.09
N GLN A 86 5.46 -3.30 -8.14
CA GLN A 86 5.83 -3.56 -9.53
C GLN A 86 7.34 -3.35 -9.74
N GLN A 87 7.87 -2.23 -9.27
CA GLN A 87 9.31 -1.94 -9.36
C GLN A 87 10.14 -3.02 -8.66
N SER A 88 9.79 -3.40 -7.43
CA SER A 88 10.53 -4.46 -6.71
C SER A 88 10.46 -5.81 -7.41
N ARG A 89 9.34 -6.15 -8.06
CA ARG A 89 9.24 -7.39 -8.87
C ARG A 89 10.17 -7.35 -10.08
N GLN A 90 10.24 -6.20 -10.74
CA GLN A 90 11.15 -6.02 -11.88
C GLN A 90 12.61 -6.14 -11.44
N GLU A 91 13.01 -5.47 -10.36
CA GLU A 91 14.37 -5.55 -9.81
C GLU A 91 14.75 -7.00 -9.45
N LEU A 92 13.83 -7.77 -8.88
CA LEU A 92 14.04 -9.19 -8.58
C LEU A 92 14.17 -10.06 -9.84
N ALA A 93 13.38 -9.78 -10.88
CA ALA A 93 13.47 -10.48 -12.16
C ALA A 93 14.81 -10.22 -12.86
N GLU A 94 15.25 -8.96 -12.87
CA GLU A 94 16.54 -8.54 -13.44
C GLU A 94 17.72 -9.18 -12.68
N ALA A 95 17.66 -9.22 -11.35
CA ALA A 95 18.67 -9.88 -10.53
C ALA A 95 18.75 -11.40 -10.80
N ALA A 96 17.59 -12.06 -10.92
CA ALA A 96 17.53 -13.49 -11.22
C ALA A 96 18.04 -13.80 -12.63
N GLU A 97 17.81 -12.94 -13.61
CA GLU A 97 18.35 -13.08 -14.95
C GLU A 97 19.88 -12.90 -14.97
N ALA A 98 20.39 -11.89 -14.27
CA ALA A 98 21.83 -11.66 -14.13
C ALA A 98 22.55 -12.85 -13.47
N GLU A 99 21.95 -13.43 -12.44
CA GLU A 99 22.50 -14.63 -11.77
C GLU A 99 22.55 -15.83 -12.70
N ARG A 100 21.48 -16.09 -13.47
CA ARG A 100 21.45 -17.17 -14.47
C ARG A 100 22.52 -17.00 -15.55
N LEU A 101 22.74 -15.78 -16.03
CA LEU A 101 23.78 -15.50 -17.01
C LEU A 101 25.18 -15.77 -16.45
N LEU A 102 25.43 -15.40 -15.19
CA LEU A 102 26.70 -15.68 -14.51
C LEU A 102 26.92 -17.20 -14.32
N GLU A 103 25.89 -17.96 -13.96
CA GLU A 103 25.96 -19.43 -13.86
C GLU A 103 26.28 -20.08 -15.21
N GLN A 104 25.64 -19.62 -16.30
CA GLN A 104 25.91 -20.13 -17.65
C GLN A 104 27.35 -19.86 -18.09
N GLN A 105 27.89 -18.67 -17.80
CA GLN A 105 29.29 -18.34 -18.10
C GLN A 105 30.26 -19.21 -17.32
N ARG A 106 29.99 -19.47 -16.02
CA ARG A 106 30.81 -20.38 -15.21
C ARG A 106 30.79 -21.79 -15.77
N ALA A 107 29.61 -22.35 -16.02
CA ALA A 107 29.45 -23.69 -16.57
C ALA A 107 30.10 -23.86 -17.96
N GLY A 108 30.02 -22.87 -18.83
CA GLY A 108 30.70 -22.88 -20.13
C GLY A 108 32.22 -22.83 -20.00
N SER A 109 32.76 -22.01 -19.10
CA SER A 109 34.21 -21.91 -18.89
C SER A 109 34.85 -23.14 -18.22
N GLU A 110 34.07 -23.96 -17.52
CA GLU A 110 34.52 -25.23 -16.94
C GLU A 110 34.55 -26.38 -17.98
N GLN A 111 33.74 -26.31 -19.04
CA GLN A 111 33.74 -27.32 -20.11
C GLN A 111 34.87 -27.12 -21.14
N GLU A 112 35.50 -25.95 -21.18
CA GLU A 112 36.61 -25.62 -22.10
C GLU A 112 38.01 -25.87 -21.51
N ARG A 113 38.11 -26.41 -20.28
CA ARG A 113 39.37 -26.81 -19.62
C ARG A 113 39.53 -28.33 -19.58
#